data_AF-A0A7J2LTF1-F1
#
_entry.id   AF-A0A7J2LTF1-F1
#
_cell.length_a   1.000
_cell.length_b   1.000
_cell.length_c   1.000
_cell.angle_alpha   90.00
_cell.angle_beta   90.00
_cell.angle_gamma   90.00
#
_symmetry.space_group_name_H-M   'P 1'
#
loop_
_entity.id
_entity.type
_entity.pdbx_description
1 polymer ?
#
loop_
_entity_poly.entity_id
_entity_poly.type
_entity_poly.pdbx_seq_one_letter_code
_entity_poly.pdbx_strand_id
1 'polypeptide(L)'
;MNIYHMSYTPYFLGESMVKLSFSGCNFRCIGCLRKKREGDIYADRVEYLEWNLENIIKKIREIKPQRIYLGGYEPTLDPDLV
;
A
#
# COMPACT_ATOMS: atom_id res chain seq x y z
N MET A 1 -10.04 -1.53 -8.98
CA MET A 1 -8.93 -1.51 -8.03
C MET A 1 -8.28 -0.14 -8.01
N ASN A 2 -8.16 0.46 -6.84
CA ASN A 2 -7.64 1.81 -6.59
C ASN A 2 -6.23 1.80 -5.98
N ILE A 3 -5.55 0.65 -5.99
CA ILE A 3 -4.16 0.53 -5.54
C ILE A 3 -3.23 1.17 -6.57
N TYR A 4 -2.41 2.11 -6.14
CA TYR A 4 -1.53 2.88 -7.05
C TYR A 4 -0.03 2.63 -6.80
N HIS A 5 0.35 2.12 -5.63
CA HIS A 5 1.70 1.60 -5.42
C HIS A 5 1.74 0.55 -4.30
N MET A 6 2.80 -0.25 -4.33
CA MET A 6 3.21 -1.12 -3.25
C MET A 6 4.60 -0.70 -2.78
N SER A 7 4.76 -0.57 -1.47
CA SER A 7 6.06 -0.48 -0.82
C SER A 7 6.32 -1.76 -0.05
N TYR A 8 7.59 -2.15 0.05
CA TYR A 8 7.98 -3.24 0.91
C TYR A 8 9.31 -2.95 1.57
N THR A 9 9.44 -3.43 2.79
CA THR A 9 10.66 -3.36 3.55
C THR A 9 11.00 -4.77 4.02
N PRO A 10 12.16 -5.33 3.60
CA PRO A 10 12.53 -6.70 3.96
C PRO A 10 12.88 -6.84 5.44
N TYR A 11 13.28 -5.75 6.11
CA TYR A 11 13.66 -5.72 7.52
C TYR A 11 13.26 -4.39 8.17
N PHE A 12 12.05 -4.33 8.73
CA PHE A 12 11.64 -3.23 9.62
C PHE A 12 11.34 -3.82 10.99
N LEU A 13 12.15 -3.48 12.00
CA LEU A 13 12.03 -4.01 13.37
C LEU A 13 12.04 -5.55 13.47
N GLY A 14 12.74 -6.23 12.56
CA GLY A 14 12.80 -7.69 12.50
C GLY A 14 11.65 -8.35 11.74
N GLU A 15 10.76 -7.56 11.14
CA GLU A 15 9.64 -8.06 10.34
C GLU A 15 9.77 -7.67 8.86
N SER A 16 9.35 -8.57 7.98
CA SER A 16 9.17 -8.28 6.55
C SER A 16 7.74 -7.82 6.31
N MET A 17 7.59 -6.63 5.70
CA MET A 17 6.31 -5.96 5.58
C MET A 17 6.07 -5.53 4.14
N VAL A 18 4.83 -5.70 3.69
CA VAL A 18 4.32 -5.10 2.45
C VAL A 18 3.22 -4.13 2.80
N LYS A 19 3.20 -2.97 2.16
CA LYS A 19 2.10 -2.02 2.22
C LYS A 19 1.53 -1.80 0.83
N LEU A 20 0.23 -1.99 0.70
CA LEU A 20 -0.55 -1.64 -0.48
C LEU A 20 -1.18 -0.26 -0.23
N SER A 21 -0.83 0.69 -1.07
CA SER A 21 -1.33 2.05 -0.98
C SER A 21 -2.45 2.29 -1.98
N PHE A 22 -3.62 2.58 -1.44
CA PHE A 22 -4.84 2.90 -2.16
C PHE A 22 -4.90 4.40 -2.44
N SER A 23 -5.54 4.76 -3.54
CA SER A 23 -5.88 6.12 -3.95
C SER A 23 -7.37 6.38 -3.71
N GLY A 24 -7.72 7.65 -3.52
CA GLY A 24 -9.09 8.06 -3.21
C GLY A 24 -9.42 8.01 -1.72
N CYS A 25 -10.09 9.06 -1.24
CA CYS A 25 -10.54 9.17 0.14
C CYS A 25 -11.83 9.99 0.19
N ASN A 26 -12.83 9.52 0.92
CA ASN A 26 -14.11 10.19 1.15
C ASN A 26 -14.11 11.01 2.45
N PHE A 27 -13.05 10.93 3.25
CA PHE A 27 -12.91 11.70 4.48
C PHE A 27 -12.35 13.10 4.24
N ARG A 28 -12.78 14.06 5.07
CA ARG A 28 -12.29 15.45 5.08
C ARG A 28 -11.43 15.74 6.30
N CYS A 29 -10.47 14.86 6.59
CA CYS A 29 -9.60 14.99 7.76
C CYS A 29 -8.80 16.31 7.73
N ILE A 30 -8.90 17.08 8.82
CA ILE A 30 -8.21 18.37 9.01
C ILE A 30 -6.68 18.16 9.09
N GLY A 31 -6.24 17.09 9.77
CA GLY A 31 -4.83 16.76 10.01
C GLY A 31 -4.26 15.67 9.09
N CYS A 32 -4.81 15.48 7.89
CA CYS A 32 -4.37 14.37 7.04
C CYS A 32 -2.90 14.54 6.59
N LEU A 33 -2.00 13.71 7.10
CA LEU A 33 -0.59 13.73 6.72
C LEU A 33 -0.39 13.37 5.23
N ARG A 34 -1.28 12.57 4.66
CA ARG A 34 -1.26 12.17 3.24
C ARG A 34 -1.44 13.36 2.29
N LYS A 35 -2.25 14.35 2.66
CA LYS A 35 -2.40 15.60 1.90
C LYS A 35 -1.11 16.44 1.87
N LYS A 36 -0.20 16.22 2.82
CA LYS A 36 1.09 16.92 2.89
C LYS A 36 2.20 16.13 2.20
N ARG A 37 2.12 14.79 2.16
CA ARG A 37 3.11 13.93 1.53
C ARG A 37 2.47 12.63 1.04
N GLU A 38 2.54 12.40 -0.28
CA GLU A 38 1.95 11.21 -0.91
C GLU A 38 2.83 9.96 -0.83
N GLY A 39 4.12 10.11 -0.52
CA GLY A 39 5.05 8.98 -0.37
C GLY A 39 4.90 8.23 0.96
N ASP A 40 5.24 6.95 0.95
CA ASP A 40 5.42 6.17 2.17
C ASP A 40 6.81 6.45 2.75
N ILE A 41 6.86 6.99 3.96
CA ILE A 41 8.13 7.40 4.60
C ILE A 41 8.95 6.22 5.12
N TYR A 42 8.36 5.03 5.17
CA TYR A 42 8.98 3.80 5.69
C TYR A 42 9.39 2.81 4.58
N ALA A 43 9.22 3.19 3.31
CA ALA A 43 9.49 2.32 2.18
C ALA A 43 10.98 2.37 1.80
N ASP A 44 11.68 1.25 1.98
CA ASP A 44 13.04 1.10 1.44
C ASP A 44 13.04 0.94 -0.08
N ARG A 45 11.94 0.40 -0.63
CA ARG A 45 11.73 0.21 -2.07
C ARG A 45 10.29 0.55 -2.45
N VAL A 46 10.14 1.25 -3.57
CA VAL A 46 8.87 1.53 -4.21
C VAL A 46 8.93 0.89 -5.60
N GLU A 47 7.99 0.01 -5.90
CA GLU A 47 7.81 -0.51 -7.25
C GLU A 47 6.56 0.14 -7.85
N TYR A 48 6.54 0.30 -9.18
CA TYR A 48 5.37 0.71 -9.96
C TYR A 48 5.13 -0.40 -10.98
N LEU A 49 4.14 -1.25 -10.73
CA LEU A 49 3.77 -2.38 -11.60
C LEU A 49 2.50 -2.05 -12.38
N GLU A 50 2.17 -2.85 -13.38
CA GLU A 50 0.79 -2.93 -13.89
C GLU A 50 -0.09 -3.53 -12.78
N TRP A 51 -0.67 -2.65 -11.96
CA TRP A 51 -1.41 -3.01 -10.76
C TRP A 51 -2.78 -3.60 -11.10
N ASN A 52 -2.79 -4.90 -11.38
CA ASN A 52 -3.98 -5.75 -11.29
C ASN A 52 -3.84 -6.70 -10.10
N LEU A 53 -4.96 -7.26 -9.64
CA LEU A 53 -5.00 -8.10 -8.44
C LEU A 53 -4.07 -9.32 -8.55
N GLU A 54 -4.00 -9.95 -9.73
CA GLU A 54 -3.13 -11.11 -9.96
C GLU A 54 -1.65 -10.78 -9.78
N ASN A 55 -1.19 -9.67 -10.36
CA ASN A 55 0.20 -9.22 -10.26
C ASN A 55 0.56 -8.86 -8.81
N ILE A 56 -0.36 -8.22 -8.07
CA ILE A 56 -0.19 -7.91 -6.65
C ILE A 56 -0.02 -9.20 -5.84
N ILE A 57 -0.93 -10.16 -6.03
CA ILE A 57 -0.88 -11.44 -5.32
C ILE A 57 0.41 -12.19 -5.66
N LYS A 58 0.80 -12.24 -6.93
CA LYS A 58 2.05 -12.87 -7.38
C LYS A 58 3.25 -12.25 -6.66
N LYS A 59 3.34 -10.92 -6.64
CA LYS A 59 4.47 -10.21 -6.02
C LYS A 59 4.52 -10.40 -4.50
N ILE A 60 3.36 -10.39 -3.82
CA ILE A 60 3.27 -10.69 -2.38
C ILE A 60 3.77 -12.10 -2.08
N ARG A 61 3.41 -13.08 -2.92
CA ARG A 61 3.91 -14.47 -2.79
C ARG A 61 5.41 -14.60 -3.01
N GLU A 62 6.00 -13.78 -3.88
CA GLU A 62 7.45 -13.72 -4.08
C GLU A 62 8.17 -13.11 -2.86
N ILE A 63 7.64 -12.00 -2.32
CA ILE A 63 8.22 -11.30 -1.16
C ILE A 63 8.08 -12.12 0.12
N LYS A 64 7.00 -12.89 0.26
CA LYS A 64 6.65 -13.66 1.48
C LYS A 64 6.70 -12.79 2.75
N PRO A 65 5.93 -11.68 2.79
CA PRO A 65 5.93 -10.81 3.96
C PRO A 65 5.25 -11.50 5.15
N GLN A 66 5.69 -11.17 6.36
CA GLN A 66 5.00 -11.56 7.58
C GLN A 66 3.71 -10.77 7.77
N ARG A 67 3.67 -9.52 7.30
CA ARG A 67 2.51 -8.62 7.43
C ARG A 67 2.22 -7.86 6.15
N ILE A 68 0.93 -7.68 5.89
CA ILE A 68 0.42 -6.88 4.77
C ILE A 68 -0.45 -5.77 5.36
N TYR A 69 -0.12 -4.52 5.02
CA TYR A 69 -0.86 -3.33 5.43
C TYR A 69 -1.62 -2.77 4.25
N LEU A 70 -2.91 -2.52 4.45
CA LEU A 70 -3.76 -1.82 3.50
C LEU A 70 -3.91 -0.38 3.98
N GLY A 71 -3.47 0.59 3.19
CA GLY A 71 -3.50 1.98 3.62
C GLY A 71 -3.16 2.96 2.51
N GLY A 72 -2.42 4.03 2.84
CA GLY A 72 -2.25 5.14 1.91
C GLY A 72 -3.40 6.12 2.06
N TYR A 73 -4.41 6.02 1.21
CA TYR A 73 -5.69 6.73 1.39
C TYR A 73 -6.73 5.81 2.05
N GLU A 74 -8.01 5.80 1.65
CA GLU A 74 -9.08 5.02 2.30
C GLU A 74 -9.33 3.70 1.56
N PRO A 75 -8.88 2.54 2.08
CA PRO A 75 -8.98 1.26 1.36
C PRO A 75 -10.42 0.80 1.15
N THR A 76 -11.36 1.17 2.04
CA THR A 76 -12.76 0.70 1.96
C THR A 76 -13.54 1.28 0.78
N LEU A 77 -12.96 2.21 0.03
CA LEU A 77 -13.55 2.74 -1.22
C LEU A 77 -13.16 1.93 -2.46
N ASP A 78 -12.26 0.95 -2.34
CA ASP A 78 -11.92 0.08 -3.46
C ASP A 78 -13.10 -0.84 -3.79
N PRO A 79 -13.69 -0.78 -5.00
CA PRO A 79 -14.82 -1.64 -5.37
C PRO A 79 -14.47 -3.12 -5.39
N ASP A 80 -13.19 -3.47 -5.47
CA ASP A 80 -12.75 -4.88 -5.46
C ASP A 80 -12.52 -5.41 -4.02
N LEU A 81 -12.63 -4.55 -3.00
CA LEU A 81 -12.56 -4.94 -1.57
C LEU A 81 -13.92 -5.01 -0.88
N VAL A 82 -15.01 -4.59 -1.54
CA VAL A 82 -16.38 -4.53 -1.00
C VAL A 82 -17.26 -5.64 -1.58
#